data_AF-A0A958YBW2-F1
#
_entry.id   AF-A0A958YBW2-F1
#
_cell.length_a   1.000
_cell.length_b   1.000
_cell.length_c   1.000
_cell.angle_alpha   90.00
_cell.angle_beta   90.00
_cell.angle_gamma   90.00
#
_symmetry.space_group_name_H-M   'P 1'
#
loop_
_entity.id
_entity.type
_entity.pdbx_description
1 polymer ?
#
loop_
_entity_poly.entity_id
_entity_poly.type
_entity_poly.pdbx_seq_one_letter_code
_entity_poly.pdbx_strand_id
1 'polypeptide(L)' 'TLVEAQASGTRILASDTISTEVAITNLVHFESLLTTPKDWALEANQLIDYTKPNTHQEIISGGYDIYQNAKDIQSFYLKQ' A
#
# COMPACT_ATOMS: atom_id res chain seq x y z
N THR A 1 -3.93 -3.06 8.16
CA THR A 1 -4.99 -2.30 7.47
C THR A 1 -4.50 -1.55 6.22
N LEU A 2 -3.31 -0.91 6.19
CA LEU A 2 -2.80 -0.23 4.97
C LEU A 2 -2.54 -1.19 3.80
N VAL A 3 -2.05 -2.40 4.06
CA VAL A 3 -1.79 -3.41 3.02
C VAL A 3 -3.10 -3.86 2.37
N GLU A 4 -4.13 -4.08 3.18
CA GLU A 4 -5.46 -4.52 2.76
C GLU A 4 -6.18 -3.44 1.93
N ALA A 5 -6.05 -2.18 2.33
CA ALA A 5 -6.57 -1.06 1.55
C ALA A 5 -5.90 -0.97 0.16
N GLN A 6 -4.58 -1.11 0.09
CA GLN A 6 -3.87 -1.14 -1.20
C GLN A 6 -4.26 -2.36 -2.05
N ALA A 7 -4.38 -3.55 -1.44
CA ALA A 7 -4.83 -4.77 -2.13
C ALA A 7 -6.24 -4.65 -2.70
N SER A 8 -7.10 -3.82 -2.08
CA SER A 8 -8.44 -3.50 -2.60
C SER A 8 -8.46 -2.40 -3.66
N GLY A 9 -7.30 -1.88 -4.06
CA GLY A 9 -7.18 -0.75 -4.97
C GLY A 9 -7.65 0.58 -4.35
N THR A 10 -7.62 0.71 -3.03
CA THR A 10 -8.08 1.92 -2.32
C THR A 10 -6.89 2.85 -2.05
N ARG A 11 -6.99 4.11 -2.49
CA ARG A 11 -6.03 5.18 -2.16
C ARG A 11 -5.99 5.47 -0.67
N ILE A 12 -4.82 5.81 -0.17
CA ILE A 12 -4.56 6.10 1.24
C ILE A 12 -3.81 7.42 1.33
N LEU A 13 -4.28 8.33 2.19
CA LEU A 13 -3.51 9.47 2.67
C LEU A 13 -3.07 9.15 4.10
N ALA A 14 -1.76 9.09 4.33
CA ALA A 14 -1.15 8.69 5.60
C ALA A 14 -0.10 9.71 6.06
N SER A 15 0.23 9.67 7.36
CA SER A 15 1.31 10.48 7.93
C SER A 15 2.68 10.05 7.40
N ASP A 16 3.56 10.99 7.07
CA ASP A 16 4.96 10.76 6.70
C ASP A 16 5.81 10.09 7.80
N THR A 17 5.29 10.03 9.03
CA THR A 17 5.90 9.28 10.14
C THR A 17 5.69 7.76 10.05
N ILE A 18 4.79 7.29 9.19
CA ILE A 18 4.58 5.86 8.94
C ILE A 18 5.71 5.36 8.02
N SER A 19 6.20 4.13 8.26
CA SER A 19 7.26 3.54 7.43
C SER A 19 6.86 3.48 5.96
N THR A 20 7.75 3.96 5.09
CA THR A 20 7.57 3.90 3.63
C THR A 20 7.57 2.47 3.09
N GLU A 21 8.06 1.49 3.86
CA GLU A 21 8.02 0.05 3.51
C GLU A 21 6.58 -0.45 3.31
N VAL A 22 5.59 0.20 3.93
CA VAL A 22 4.17 -0.18 3.77
C VAL A 22 3.60 0.24 2.40
N ALA A 23 4.29 1.10 1.65
CA ALA A 23 3.86 1.55 0.33
C ALA A 23 4.23 0.53 -0.75
N ILE A 24 3.43 -0.53 -0.85
CA ILE A 24 3.59 -1.63 -1.79
C ILE A 24 3.15 -1.21 -3.20
N THR A 25 2.21 -0.28 -3.27
CA THR A 25 1.61 0.24 -4.51
C THR A 25 1.76 1.76 -4.54
N ASN A 26 1.52 2.36 -5.71
CA ASN A 26 1.49 3.82 -5.85
C ASN A 26 0.21 4.47 -5.30
N LEU A 27 -0.57 3.77 -4.48
CA LEU A 27 -1.83 4.25 -3.89
C LEU A 27 -1.65 4.92 -2.53
N VAL A 28 -0.45 4.89 -1.95
CA VAL A 28 -0.14 5.53 -0.67
C VAL A 28 0.47 6.90 -0.90
N HIS A 29 -0.20 7.92 -0.39
CA HIS A 29 0.28 9.29 -0.35
C HIS A 29 0.63 9.62 1.09
N PHE A 30 1.84 10.15 1.29
CA PHE A 30 2.30 10.56 2.61
C PHE A 30 2.24 12.09 2.72
N GLU A 31 1.72 12.56 3.83
CA GLU A 31 1.62 13.98 4.18
C GLU A 31 2.19 14.19 5.58
N SER A 32 2.87 15.32 5.79
CA SER A 32 3.56 15.60 7.04
C SER A 32 2.59 15.98 8.15
N LEU A 33 2.89 15.58 9.39
CA LEU A 33 2.17 16.10 10.56
C LEU A 33 2.46 17.57 10.83
N LEU A 34 3.48 18.14 10.17
CA LEU A 34 3.83 19.55 10.28
C LEU A 34 3.05 20.44 9.29
N THR A 35 2.36 19.88 8.30
CA THR A 35 1.50 20.65 7.40
C THR A 35 0.15 20.96 8.04
N THR A 36 -0.56 21.92 7.47
CA THR A 36 -1.80 22.39 8.07
C THR A 36 -2.96 21.44 7.78
N PRO A 37 -4.01 21.41 8.63
CA PRO A 37 -5.23 20.66 8.32
C PRO A 37 -5.88 21.03 6.98
N LYS A 38 -5.66 22.27 6.51
CA LYS A 38 -6.11 22.73 5.21
C LYS A 38 -5.37 22.03 4.08
N ASP A 39 -4.07 21.82 4.22
CA ASP A 39 -3.24 21.13 3.22
C ASP A 39 -3.64 19.65 3.14
N TRP A 40 -3.84 19.00 4.29
CA TRP A 40 -4.41 17.64 4.36
C TRP A 40 -5.76 17.52 3.65
N ALA A 41 -6.65 18.50 3.83
CA ALA A 41 -7.94 18.52 3.15
C ALA A 41 -7.81 18.73 1.63
N LEU A 42 -6.85 19.55 1.20
CA LEU A 42 -6.55 19.76 -0.22
C LEU A 42 -6.00 18.48 -0.87
N GLU A 43 -5.04 17.82 -0.23
CA GLU A 43 -4.50 16.53 -0.69
C GLU A 43 -5.59 15.47 -0.75
N ALA A 44 -6.39 15.34 0.32
CA ALA A 44 -7.51 14.39 0.34
C ALA A 44 -8.46 14.63 -0.84
N ASN A 45 -8.82 15.88 -1.14
CA ASN A 45 -9.69 16.23 -2.26
C ASN A 45 -9.07 15.88 -3.63
N GLN A 46 -7.77 16.09 -3.81
CA GLN A 46 -7.07 15.73 -5.05
C GLN A 46 -7.08 14.22 -5.31
N LEU A 47 -7.16 13.40 -4.24
CA LEU A 47 -7.12 11.95 -4.33
C LEU A 47 -8.49 11.29 -4.54
N ILE A 48 -9.60 12.03 -4.46
CA ILE A 48 -10.97 11.48 -4.53
C ILE A 48 -11.27 10.87 -5.89
N ASP A 49 -10.92 11.56 -6.98
CA ASP A 49 -11.30 11.13 -8.33
C ASP A 49 -10.27 10.13 -8.88
N TYR A 50 -10.68 8.86 -8.95
CA TYR A 50 -9.95 7.80 -9.61
C TYR A 50 -10.81 6.56 -9.84
N THR A 51 -10.36 5.76 -10.81
CA THR A 51 -10.83 4.39 -10.96
C THR A 51 -9.94 3.48 -10.11
N LYS A 52 -10.56 2.67 -9.24
CA LYS A 52 -9.83 1.68 -8.44
C LYS A 52 -9.05 0.73 -9.35
N PRO A 53 -7.70 0.69 -9.26
CA PRO A 53 -6.91 -0.19 -10.10
C PRO A 53 -6.93 -1.62 -9.53
N ASN A 54 -6.56 -2.57 -10.38
CA ASN A 54 -6.20 -3.91 -9.93
C ASN A 54 -4.74 -3.91 -9.47
N THR A 55 -4.50 -4.08 -8.18
CA THR A 55 -3.16 -4.05 -7.56
C THR A 55 -2.58 -5.43 -7.30
N HIS A 56 -3.25 -6.51 -7.72
CA HIS A 56 -2.88 -7.89 -7.38
C HIS A 56 -1.42 -8.23 -7.71
N GLN A 57 -0.93 -7.80 -8.89
CA GLN A 57 0.46 -8.06 -9.29
C GLN A 57 1.48 -7.30 -8.45
N GLU A 58 1.17 -6.06 -8.04
CA GLU A 58 2.04 -5.27 -7.15
C GLU A 58 2.09 -5.92 -5.76
N ILE A 59 0.95 -6.40 -5.25
CA ILE A 59 0.88 -7.12 -3.95
C ILE A 59 1.70 -8.42 -3.97
N ILE A 60 1.62 -9.20 -5.05
CA ILE A 60 2.48 -10.39 -5.23
C ILE A 60 3.95 -9.98 -5.27
N SER A 61 4.30 -8.98 -6.08
CA SER A 61 5.68 -8.54 -6.26
C SER A 61 6.28 -7.93 -4.99
N GLY A 62 5.44 -7.33 -4.14
CA GLY A 62 5.82 -6.84 -2.82
C GLY A 62 5.97 -7.93 -1.76
N GLY A 63 5.65 -9.19 -2.05
CA GLY A 63 5.73 -10.28 -1.08
C GLY A 63 4.61 -10.27 -0.04
N TYR A 64 3.44 -9.73 -0.37
CA TYR A 64 2.28 -9.67 0.53
C TYR A 64 1.13 -10.61 0.12
N ASP A 65 1.30 -11.40 -0.95
CA ASP A 65 0.36 -12.46 -1.32
C ASP A 65 0.62 -13.74 -0.52
N ILE A 66 -0.39 -14.21 0.22
CA ILE A 66 -0.25 -15.37 1.12
C ILE A 66 0.05 -16.66 0.36
N TYR A 67 -0.52 -16.83 -0.84
CA TYR A 67 -0.35 -18.06 -1.60
C TYR A 67 1.06 -18.17 -2.19
N GLN A 68 1.57 -17.07 -2.76
CA GLN A 68 2.94 -16.99 -3.24
C GLN A 68 3.95 -17.17 -2.10
N ASN A 69 3.74 -16.47 -0.98
CA ASN A 69 4.61 -16.60 0.19
C ASN A 69 4.64 -18.04 0.74
N ALA A 70 3.49 -18.71 0.79
CA ALA A 70 3.41 -20.10 1.23
C ALA A 70 4.20 -21.05 0.30
N LYS A 71 4.12 -20.83 -1.02
CA LYS A 71 4.92 -21.59 -2.00
C LYS A 71 6.41 -21.35 -1.87
N ASP A 72 6.82 -20.11 -1.62
CA ASP A 72 8.23 -19.75 -1.47
C ASP A 72 8.82 -20.41 -0.22
N ILE A 73 8.08 -20.35 0.89
CA ILE A 73 8.45 -21.03 2.15
C ILE A 73 8.48 -22.55 1.96
N GLN A 74 7.47 -23.14 1.32
CA GLN A 74 7.46 -24.57 1.02
C GLN A 74 8.69 -24.97 0.20
N SER A 75 9.00 -24.22 -0.86
CA SER A 75 10.13 -24.47 -1.74
C SER A 75 11.47 -24.34 -1.03
N PHE A 76 11.58 -23.39 -0.11
CA PHE A 76 12.75 -23.22 0.75
C PHE A 76 12.98 -24.46 1.63
N TYR A 77 11.93 -24.96 2.30
CA TYR A 77 12.05 -26.15 3.16
C TYR A 77 12.31 -27.45 2.39
N LEU A 78 11.79 -27.60 1.17
CA LEU A 78 12.04 -28.77 0.32
C LEU A 78 13.48 -28.85 -0.22
N LYS A 79 14.22 -27.74 -0.18
CA LYS A 79 15.61 -27.63 -0.68
C LYS A 79 16.66 -27.66 0.43
N GLN A 80 16.24 -27.78 1.69
CA GLN A 80 17.10 -28.08 2.83
C GLN A 80 17.29 -29.59 2.97
#